data_AF-A0A7X8GRN7-F1
#
_entry.id   AF-A0A7X8GRN7-F1
#
_cell.length_a   1.000
_cell.length_b   1.000
_cell.length_c   1.000
_cell.angle_alpha   90.00
_cell.angle_beta   90.00
_cell.angle_gamma   90.00
#
_symmetry.space_group_name_H-M   'P 1'
#
loop_
_entity.id
_entity.type
_entity.pdbx_description
1 polymer ?
#
loop_
_entity_poly.entity_id
_entity_poly.type
_entity_poly.pdbx_seq_one_letter_code
_entity_poly.pdbx_strand_id
1 'polypeptide(L)'
;MGTSRQAVRKRLRRYEDEGYKGLHDSSRKPHILPRKTASMVERLVSKLRKETGYGRRRLAWILRRDYNIHLSEDTVRHILRR
;
A
#
# COMPACT_ATOMS: atom_id res chain seq x y z
N MET A 1 31.31 16.48 -5.48
CA MET A 1 30.01 16.31 -4.78
C MET A 1 29.03 17.35 -5.31
N GLY A 2 28.26 17.02 -6.34
CA GLY A 2 27.40 17.99 -7.02
C GLY A 2 25.92 17.70 -6.78
N THR A 3 25.30 18.39 -5.84
CA THR A 3 23.83 18.45 -5.77
C THR A 3 23.32 19.39 -6.85
N SER A 4 22.38 18.93 -7.67
CA SER A 4 21.75 19.78 -8.68
C SER A 4 21.01 20.95 -8.00
N ARG A 5 21.06 22.14 -8.61
CA ARG A 5 20.26 23.32 -8.22
C ARG A 5 18.78 22.96 -8.02
N GLN A 6 18.24 22.06 -8.85
CA GLN A 6 16.85 21.60 -8.75
C GLN A 6 16.58 20.81 -7.46
N ALA A 7 17.53 19.97 -7.04
CA ALA A 7 17.43 19.21 -5.80
C ALA A 7 17.45 20.12 -4.57
N VAL A 8 18.30 21.16 -4.59
CA VAL A 8 18.38 22.17 -3.52
C VAL A 8 17.07 22.96 -3.44
N ARG A 9 16.54 23.48 -4.56
CA ARG A 9 15.27 24.22 -4.58
C ARG A 9 14.09 23.38 -4.07
N LYS A 10 14.05 22.09 -4.44
CA LYS A 10 13.02 21.16 -3.95
C LYS A 10 13.10 20.96 -2.43
N ARG A 11 14.29 20.82 -1.86
CA ARG A 11 14.48 20.69 -0.41
C ARG A 11 14.12 21.97 0.34
N LEU A 12 14.49 23.14 -0.20
CA LEU A 12 14.13 24.44 0.38
C LEU A 12 12.61 24.62 0.43
N ARG A 13 11.89 24.38 -0.67
CA ARG A 13 10.41 24.43 -0.68
C ARG A 13 9.79 23.55 0.39
N ARG A 14 10.26 22.30 0.53
CA ARG A 14 9.75 21.38 1.58
C ARG A 14 10.04 21.88 2.99
N TYR A 15 11.18 22.53 3.20
CA TYR A 15 11.50 23.12 4.49
C TYR A 15 10.62 24.34 4.81
N GLU A 16 10.31 25.16 3.80
CA GLU A 16 9.36 26.27 3.95
C GLU A 16 7.94 25.76 4.28
N ASP A 17 7.50 24.66 3.65
CA ASP A 17 6.15 24.11 3.84
C ASP A 17 6.00 23.29 5.15
N GLU A 18 6.97 22.44 5.49
CA GLU A 18 6.86 21.41 6.55
C GLU A 18 7.94 21.55 7.65
N GLY A 19 8.82 22.55 7.56
CA GLY A 19 9.95 22.72 8.47
C GLY A 19 10.94 21.56 8.38
N TYR A 20 11.54 21.20 9.52
CA TYR A 20 12.48 20.07 9.61
C TYR A 20 11.89 18.73 9.14
N LYS A 21 10.56 18.54 9.22
CA LYS A 21 9.90 17.31 8.72
C LYS A 21 10.06 17.15 7.21
N GLY A 22 10.04 18.24 6.45
CA GLY A 22 10.19 18.22 4.99
C GLY A 22 11.59 17.83 4.49
N LEU A 23 12.59 17.84 5.38
CA LEU A 23 13.96 17.42 5.09
C LEU A 23 14.16 15.90 5.28
N HIS A 24 13.25 15.21 5.98
CA HIS A 24 13.30 13.76 6.09
C HIS A 24 13.02 13.08 4.74
N ASP A 25 13.50 11.84 4.62
CA ASP A 25 13.24 11.02 3.44
C ASP A 25 11.75 10.72 3.29
N SER A 26 11.09 11.47 2.40
CA SER A 26 9.74 11.15 1.96
C SER A 26 9.77 9.90 1.07
N SER A 27 8.77 9.03 1.23
CA SER A 27 8.54 7.91 0.32
C SER A 27 8.50 8.41 -1.13
N ARG A 28 9.29 7.77 -2.00
CA ARG A 28 9.28 8.03 -3.46
C ARG A 28 8.16 7.29 -4.18
N LYS A 29 7.33 6.55 -3.44
CA LYS A 29 6.24 5.77 -4.03
C LYS A 29 5.17 6.74 -4.58
N PRO A 30 4.58 6.43 -5.75
CA PRO A 30 3.50 7.24 -6.29
C PRO A 30 2.34 7.31 -5.29
N HIS A 31 1.77 8.52 -5.15
CA HIS A 31 0.65 8.76 -4.24
C HIS A 31 -0.60 7.94 -4.63
N ILE A 32 -0.77 7.69 -5.93
CA ILE A 32 -1.90 6.93 -6.48
C ILE A 32 -1.37 5.73 -7.26
N LEU A 33 -1.80 4.53 -6.87
CA LEU A 33 -1.70 3.34 -7.71
C LEU A 33 -3.10 2.99 -8.21
N PRO A 34 -3.42 3.18 -9.51
CA PRO A 34 -4.75 2.87 -10.05
C PRO A 34 -5.09 1.38 -9.97
N ARG A 35 -4.08 0.50 -9.91
CA ARG A 35 -4.25 -0.95 -9.77
C ARG A 35 -4.17 -1.43 -8.31
N LYS A 36 -4.08 -0.51 -7.34
CA LYS A 36 -4.03 -0.90 -5.94
C LYS A 36 -5.41 -1.42 -5.53
N THR A 37 -5.46 -2.64 -5.03
CA THR A 37 -6.67 -3.18 -4.42
C THR A 37 -7.18 -2.20 -3.35
N ALA A 38 -8.48 -1.94 -3.34
CA ALA A 38 -9.07 -1.02 -2.37
C ALA A 38 -8.66 -1.42 -0.95
N SER A 39 -8.25 -0.44 -0.13
CA SER A 39 -7.79 -0.67 1.24
C SER A 39 -8.83 -1.36 2.12
N MET A 40 -10.10 -1.26 1.75
CA MET A 40 -11.20 -2.00 2.38
C MET A 40 -11.07 -3.51 2.17
N VAL A 41 -10.73 -3.93 0.95
CA VAL A 41 -10.54 -5.35 0.59
C VAL A 41 -9.28 -5.91 1.26
N GLU A 42 -8.18 -5.15 1.28
CA GLU A 42 -6.97 -5.53 2.02
C GLU A 42 -7.27 -5.79 3.52
N ARG A 43 -8.04 -4.89 4.16
CA ARG A 43 -8.46 -5.04 5.55
C ARG A 43 -9.36 -6.27 5.75
N LEU A 44 -10.30 -6.52 4.85
CA LEU A 44 -11.19 -7.67 4.92
C LEU A 44 -10.40 -8.99 4.85
N VAL A 45 -9.47 -9.11 3.90
CA VAL A 45 -8.60 -10.29 3.74
C VAL A 45 -7.80 -10.53 5.03
N SER A 46 -7.20 -9.48 5.59
CA SER A 46 -6.42 -9.56 6.84
C SER A 46 -7.29 -9.95 8.04
N LYS A 47 -8.53 -9.44 8.12
CA LYS A 47 -9.49 -9.80 9.17
C LYS A 47 -9.89 -11.27 9.06
N LEU A 48 -10.32 -11.72 7.89
CA LEU A 48 -10.68 -13.12 7.65
C LEU A 48 -9.53 -14.08 7.94
N ARG A 49 -8.28 -13.70 7.61
CA ARG A 49 -7.09 -14.49 7.94
C ARG A 49 -6.90 -14.64 9.45
N LYS A 50 -7.13 -13.58 10.22
CA LYS A 50 -7.00 -13.60 11.70
C LYS A 50 -8.11 -14.42 12.36
N GLU A 51 -9.34 -14.31 11.85
CA GLU A 51 -10.50 -15.01 12.43
C GLU A 51 -10.52 -16.50 12.08
N THR A 52 -10.17 -16.87 10.84
CA THR A 52 -10.33 -18.26 10.36
C THR A 52 -9.01 -19.05 10.34
N GLY A 53 -7.86 -18.38 10.33
CA GLY A 53 -6.55 -19.03 10.12
C GLY A 53 -6.35 -19.61 8.71
N TYR A 54 -7.31 -19.44 7.79
CA TYR A 54 -7.31 -20.13 6.50
C TYR A 54 -6.24 -19.62 5.54
N GLY A 55 -5.68 -20.56 4.78
CA GLY A 55 -4.73 -20.29 3.70
C GLY A 55 -5.31 -19.49 2.55
N ARG A 56 -4.43 -18.93 1.71
CA ARG A 56 -4.78 -18.06 0.56
C ARG A 56 -5.90 -18.59 -0.34
N ARG A 57 -5.89 -19.90 -0.64
CA ARG A 57 -6.89 -20.57 -1.49
C ARG A 57 -8.29 -20.55 -0.88
N ARG A 58 -8.39 -20.89 0.41
CA ARG A 58 -9.67 -20.85 1.14
C ARG A 58 -10.17 -19.43 1.33
N LEU A 59 -9.28 -18.47 1.59
CA LEU A 59 -9.64 -17.05 1.67
C LEU A 59 -10.18 -16.54 0.33
N ALA A 60 -9.53 -16.85 -0.80
CA ALA A 60 -10.03 -16.48 -2.13
C ALA A 60 -11.43 -17.06 -2.39
N TRP A 61 -11.68 -18.29 -1.95
CA TRP A 61 -13.00 -18.92 -2.08
C TRP A 61 -14.08 -18.23 -1.24
N ILE A 62 -13.79 -17.91 0.03
CA ILE A 62 -14.72 -17.19 0.91
C ILE A 62 -15.02 -15.79 0.38
N LEU A 63 -13.99 -15.08 -0.08
CA LEU A 63 -14.14 -13.74 -0.67
C LEU A 63 -15.06 -13.77 -1.89
N ARG A 64 -14.95 -14.81 -2.71
CA ARG A 64 -15.83 -15.00 -3.86
C ARG A 64 -17.25 -15.36 -3.45
N ARG A 65 -17.41 -16.26 -2.48
CA ARG A 65 -18.73 -16.78 -2.05
C ARG A 65 -19.53 -15.74 -1.27
N ASP A 66 -18.94 -15.15 -0.24
CA ASP A 66 -19.68 -14.36 0.75
C ASP A 66 -19.67 -12.87 0.42
N TYR A 67 -18.63 -12.40 -0.26
CA TYR A 67 -18.44 -10.97 -0.57
C TYR A 67 -18.51 -10.67 -2.08
N ASN A 68 -18.67 -11.68 -2.94
CA ASN A 68 -18.64 -11.56 -4.41
C ASN A 68 -17.36 -10.89 -4.96
N ILE A 69 -16.27 -10.93 -4.19
CA ILE A 69 -14.99 -10.34 -4.54
C ILE A 69 -14.14 -11.38 -5.26
N HIS A 70 -13.83 -11.11 -6.53
CA HIS A 70 -13.03 -11.99 -7.36
C HIS A 70 -11.55 -11.62 -7.23
N LEU A 71 -10.84 -12.31 -6.33
CA LEU A 71 -9.39 -12.18 -6.17
C LEU A 71 -8.70 -13.50 -6.51
N SER A 72 -7.58 -13.38 -7.24
CA SER A 72 -6.67 -14.50 -7.43
C SER A 72 -6.01 -14.87 -6.11
N GLU A 73 -5.69 -16.15 -5.92
CA GLU A 73 -4.90 -16.64 -4.77
C GLU A 73 -3.57 -15.87 -4.63
N ASP A 74 -3.00 -15.46 -5.76
CA ASP A 74 -1.74 -14.72 -5.78
C ASP A 74 -1.91 -13.28 -5.29
N THR A 75 -3.05 -12.65 -5.63
CA THR A 75 -3.41 -11.33 -5.09
C THR A 75 -3.62 -11.42 -3.58
N VAL A 76 -4.27 -12.47 -3.09
CA VAL A 76 -4.41 -12.72 -1.65
C VAL A 76 -3.04 -12.90 -0.99
N ARG A 77 -2.12 -13.65 -1.61
CA ARG A 77 -0.73 -13.79 -1.13
C ARG A 77 -0.02 -12.44 -1.04
N HIS A 78 -0.16 -11.59 -2.07
CA HIS A 78 0.46 -10.26 -2.08
C HIS A 78 -0.10 -9.36 -0.99
N ILE A 79 -1.41 -9.41 -0.73
CA ILE A 79 -2.06 -8.68 0.36
C ILE A 79 -1.54 -9.16 1.72
N LEU A 80 -1.39 -10.47 1.92
CA LEU A 80 -0.92 -11.06 3.18
C LEU A 80 0.59 -10.86 3.44
N ARG A 81 1.40 -10.59 2.41
CA ARG A 81 2.85 -10.38 2.52
C ARG A 81 3.26 -8.92 2.70
N ARG A 82 2.30 -8.01 2.71
CA ARG A 82 2.52 -6.56 2.76
C ARG A 82 2.65 -6.07 4.19
#